data_AF-A0A7W9T488-F1
#
_entry.id   AF-A0A7W9T488-F1
#
_cell.length_a   1.000
_cell.length_b   1.000
_cell.length_c   1.000
_cell.angle_alpha   90.00
_cell.angle_beta   90.00
_cell.angle_gamma   90.00
#
_symmetry.space_group_name_H-M   'P 1'
#
loop_
_entity.id
_entity.type
_entity.pdbx_description
1 polymer ?
#
loop_
_entity_poly.entity_id
_entity_poly.type
_entity_poly.pdbx_seq_one_letter_code
_entity_poly.pdbx_strand_id
1 'polypeptide(L)'
;MSTALRKRVTLDSIAYRKADAAAAEVGASLGAYTSAAVEYFATRGLDPRATEAREGQLIMQQIKKLGDRVFGFMQEQERTLLTAMLEEMLRTRITLERVLRMNEILVSNLNTQLETLSEAQLQRQQQALQLLRQRNEEAVERQVKEALLTARKQGPGKHEAPVERKVNPGQSGEEGATSSELKAG
;
A
#
# COMPACT_ATOMS: atom_id res chain seq x y z
N MET A 1 -79.59 -6.91 -13.33
CA MET A 1 -79.26 -7.84 -12.23
C MET A 1 -78.25 -8.85 -12.74
N SER A 2 -76.95 -8.52 -12.66
CA SER A 2 -75.88 -9.38 -13.20
C SER A 2 -75.58 -10.51 -12.21
N THR A 3 -75.83 -11.75 -12.61
CA THR A 3 -75.46 -12.95 -11.85
C THR A 3 -73.94 -13.06 -11.82
N ALA A 4 -73.33 -12.67 -10.70
CA ALA A 4 -71.89 -12.84 -10.49
C ALA A 4 -71.51 -14.33 -10.64
N LEU A 5 -70.67 -14.63 -11.63
CA LEU A 5 -70.11 -15.97 -11.84
C LEU A 5 -69.26 -16.35 -10.63
N ARG A 6 -69.82 -17.16 -9.72
CA ARG A 6 -69.10 -17.70 -8.56
C ARG A 6 -68.36 -18.96 -8.97
N LYS A 7 -67.07 -18.82 -9.30
CA LYS A 7 -66.18 -19.97 -9.47
C LYS A 7 -65.67 -20.41 -8.09
N ARG A 8 -65.90 -21.68 -7.73
CA ARG A 8 -65.35 -22.24 -6.49
C ARG A 8 -63.90 -22.62 -6.69
N VAL A 9 -63.03 -22.21 -5.75
CA VAL A 9 -61.62 -22.59 -5.70
C VAL A 9 -61.38 -23.28 -4.37
N THR A 10 -60.72 -24.44 -4.42
CA THR A 10 -60.31 -25.17 -3.22
C THR A 10 -58.95 -24.67 -2.76
N LEU A 11 -58.86 -24.30 -1.49
CA LEU A 11 -57.59 -23.93 -0.85
C LEU A 11 -57.01 -25.16 -0.14
N ASP A 12 -55.68 -25.27 -0.14
CA ASP A 12 -55.01 -26.23 0.74
C ASP A 12 -55.22 -25.87 2.22
N SER A 13 -55.21 -26.87 3.09
CA SER A 13 -55.46 -26.75 4.52
C SER A 13 -54.50 -25.79 5.23
N ILE A 14 -53.24 -25.71 4.78
CA ILE A 14 -52.24 -24.79 5.34
C ILE A 14 -52.55 -23.35 4.92
N ALA A 15 -52.86 -23.14 3.64
CA ALA A 15 -53.22 -21.84 3.11
C ALA A 15 -54.51 -21.30 3.76
N TYR A 16 -55.49 -22.18 3.98
CA TYR A 16 -56.73 -21.84 4.68
C TYR A 16 -56.46 -21.35 6.11
N ARG A 17 -55.69 -22.08 6.92
CA ARG A 17 -55.40 -21.68 8.30
C ARG A 17 -54.64 -20.35 8.37
N LYS A 18 -53.68 -20.14 7.47
CA LYS A 18 -52.93 -18.88 7.40
C LYS A 18 -53.82 -17.70 7.01
N ALA A 19 -54.72 -17.90 6.05
CA ALA A 19 -55.66 -16.88 5.63
C ALA A 19 -56.69 -16.55 6.73
N ASP A 20 -57.15 -17.55 7.48
CA ASP A 20 -58.08 -17.38 8.60
C ASP A 20 -57.44 -16.61 9.76
N ALA A 21 -56.21 -16.96 10.12
CA ALA A 21 -55.44 -16.23 11.13
C ALA A 21 -55.19 -14.77 10.70
N ALA A 22 -54.76 -14.54 9.46
CA ALA A 22 -54.52 -13.20 8.93
C ALA A 22 -55.81 -12.36 8.88
N ALA A 23 -56.94 -12.97 8.50
CA ALA A 23 -58.24 -12.30 8.51
C ALA A 23 -58.66 -11.91 9.93
N ALA A 24 -58.43 -12.79 10.92
CA ALA A 24 -58.70 -12.52 12.32
C ALA A 24 -57.83 -11.37 12.87
N GLU A 25 -56.54 -11.29 12.51
CA GLU A 25 -55.64 -10.20 12.91
C GLU A 25 -56.12 -8.82 12.46
N VAL A 26 -56.69 -8.74 11.25
CA VAL A 26 -57.24 -7.48 10.71
C VAL A 26 -58.73 -7.29 11.02
N GLY A 27 -59.34 -8.15 11.84
CA GLY A 27 -60.74 -8.06 12.23
C GLY A 27 -61.73 -8.23 11.07
N ALA A 28 -61.34 -8.92 10.00
CA ALA A 28 -62.15 -9.15 8.81
C ALA A 28 -62.65 -10.60 8.73
N SER A 29 -63.76 -10.82 8.03
CA SER A 29 -64.15 -12.19 7.68
C SER A 29 -63.20 -12.76 6.63
N LEU A 30 -62.97 -14.08 6.66
CA LEU A 30 -62.11 -14.75 5.68
C LEU A 30 -62.51 -14.42 4.22
N GLY A 31 -63.81 -14.35 3.94
CA GLY A 31 -64.33 -13.98 2.62
C GLY A 31 -64.01 -12.53 2.23
N ALA A 32 -64.13 -11.58 3.16
CA ALA A 32 -63.79 -10.18 2.91
C ALA A 32 -62.27 -10.00 2.71
N TYR A 33 -61.47 -10.64 3.57
CA TYR A 33 -60.01 -10.61 3.49
C TYR A 33 -59.50 -11.19 2.15
N THR A 34 -59.98 -12.38 1.77
CA THR A 34 -59.58 -13.02 0.51
C THR A 34 -60.05 -12.25 -0.72
N SER A 35 -61.25 -11.66 -0.68
CA SER A 35 -61.74 -10.82 -1.78
C SER A 35 -60.87 -9.56 -1.95
N ALA A 36 -60.56 -8.87 -0.85
CA ALA A 36 -59.67 -7.71 -0.86
C ALA A 36 -58.25 -8.06 -1.33
N ALA A 37 -57.73 -9.23 -0.93
CA ALA A 37 -56.42 -9.70 -1.38
C ALA A 37 -56.40 -10.00 -2.89
N VAL A 38 -57.41 -10.71 -3.41
CA VAL A 38 -57.53 -10.99 -4.85
C VAL A 38 -57.66 -9.70 -5.64
N GLU A 39 -58.49 -8.76 -5.18
CA GLU A 39 -58.64 -7.45 -5.81
C GLU A 39 -57.32 -6.65 -5.77
N TYR A 40 -56.60 -6.67 -4.66
CA TYR A 40 -55.30 -6.01 -4.53
C TYR A 40 -54.27 -6.54 -5.54
N PHE A 41 -54.13 -7.85 -5.68
CA PHE A 41 -53.19 -8.44 -6.64
C PHE A 41 -53.64 -8.20 -8.09
N ALA A 42 -54.94 -8.32 -8.37
CA ALA A 42 -55.49 -8.13 -9.71
C ALA A 42 -55.39 -6.67 -10.19
N THR A 43 -55.75 -5.71 -9.34
CA THR A 43 -55.71 -4.26 -9.69
C THR A 43 -54.28 -3.74 -9.86
N ARG A 44 -53.33 -4.26 -9.09
CA ARG A 44 -51.91 -3.86 -9.18
C ARG A 44 -51.12 -4.68 -10.21
N GLY A 45 -51.72 -5.67 -10.85
CA GLY A 45 -51.04 -6.55 -11.81
C GLY A 45 -49.87 -7.32 -11.20
N LEU A 46 -49.93 -7.60 -9.89
CA LEU A 46 -48.87 -8.30 -9.17
C LEU A 46 -49.11 -9.80 -9.27
N ASP A 47 -48.15 -10.55 -9.82
CA ASP A 47 -48.16 -12.01 -9.74
C ASP A 47 -47.64 -12.46 -8.37
N PRO A 48 -48.50 -13.01 -7.49
CA PRO A 48 -48.09 -13.43 -6.15
C PRO A 48 -46.98 -14.49 -6.20
N ARG A 49 -46.89 -15.28 -7.28
CA ARG A 49 -45.84 -16.31 -7.45
C ARG A 49 -44.49 -15.71 -7.84
N ALA A 50 -44.48 -14.57 -8.53
CA ALA A 50 -43.26 -13.90 -8.93
C ALA A 50 -42.59 -13.15 -7.76
N THR A 51 -43.36 -12.75 -6.75
CA THR A 51 -42.86 -12.03 -5.56
C THR A 51 -41.87 -12.86 -4.75
N GLU A 52 -42.15 -14.15 -4.52
CA GLU A 52 -41.23 -15.06 -3.79
C GLU A 52 -39.90 -15.24 -4.55
N ALA A 53 -39.96 -15.37 -5.88
CA ALA A 53 -38.76 -15.44 -6.72
C ALA A 53 -37.95 -14.14 -6.69
N ARG A 54 -38.62 -12.99 -6.60
CA ARG A 54 -37.99 -11.67 -6.51
C ARG A 54 -37.26 -11.47 -5.19
N GLU A 55 -37.82 -11.94 -4.08
CA GLU A 55 -37.17 -11.92 -2.77
C GLU A 55 -35.88 -12.76 -2.79
N GLY A 56 -35.94 -13.98 -3.34
CA GLY A 56 -34.76 -14.83 -3.52
C GLY A 56 -33.67 -14.17 -4.38
N GLN A 57 -34.05 -13.51 -5.47
CA GLN A 57 -33.11 -12.75 -6.30
C GLN A 57 -32.47 -11.58 -5.55
N LEU A 58 -33.23 -10.88 -4.72
CA LEU A 58 -32.75 -9.71 -3.97
C LEU A 58 -31.74 -10.13 -2.88
N ILE A 59 -32.02 -11.24 -2.20
CA ILE A 59 -31.08 -11.87 -1.26
C ILE A 59 -29.80 -12.28 -1.98
N MET A 60 -29.92 -12.96 -3.13
CA MET A 60 -28.75 -13.43 -3.89
C MET A 60 -27.90 -12.26 -4.41
N GLN A 61 -28.52 -11.15 -4.81
CA GLN A 61 -27.80 -9.93 -5.19
C GLN A 61 -27.04 -9.31 -4.01
N GLN A 62 -27.62 -9.30 -2.80
CA GLN A 62 -26.94 -8.80 -1.61
C GLN A 62 -25.75 -9.69 -1.23
N ILE A 63 -25.92 -11.01 -1.28
CA ILE A 63 -24.84 -11.98 -1.05
C ILE A 63 -23.72 -11.75 -2.06
N LYS A 64 -24.05 -11.59 -3.35
CA LYS A 64 -23.05 -11.34 -4.40
C LYS A 64 -22.28 -10.04 -4.15
N LYS A 65 -22.98 -8.93 -3.85
CA LYS A 65 -22.33 -7.64 -3.52
C LYS A 65 -21.39 -7.74 -2.32
N LEU A 66 -21.78 -8.51 -1.30
CA LEU A 66 -20.93 -8.75 -0.14
C LEU A 66 -19.69 -9.56 -0.53
N GLY A 67 -19.88 -10.63 -1.32
CA GLY A 67 -18.78 -11.44 -1.86
C GLY A 67 -17.79 -10.59 -2.67
N ASP A 68 -18.28 -9.81 -3.62
CA ASP A 68 -17.46 -8.93 -4.47
C ASP A 68 -16.62 -7.95 -3.63
N ARG A 69 -17.19 -7.41 -2.54
CA ARG A 69 -16.49 -6.50 -1.61
C ARG A 69 -15.39 -7.21 -0.83
N VAL A 70 -15.66 -8.41 -0.32
CA VAL A 70 -14.67 -9.20 0.44
C VAL A 70 -13.53 -9.63 -0.47
N PHE A 71 -13.84 -10.13 -1.67
CA PHE A 71 -12.82 -10.49 -2.65
C PHE A 71 -11.99 -9.28 -3.09
N GLY A 72 -12.62 -8.13 -3.34
CA GLY A 72 -11.92 -6.89 -3.65
C GLY A 72 -10.95 -6.47 -2.54
N PHE A 73 -11.40 -6.50 -1.28
CA PHE A 73 -10.55 -6.22 -0.13
C PHE A 73 -9.37 -7.18 -0.03
N MET A 74 -9.60 -8.49 -0.21
CA MET A 74 -8.52 -9.49 -0.18
C MET A 74 -7.49 -9.27 -1.30
N GLN A 75 -7.94 -8.99 -2.53
CA GLN A 75 -7.04 -8.69 -3.66
C GLN A 75 -6.24 -7.41 -3.41
N GLU A 76 -6.85 -6.41 -2.79
CA GLU A 76 -6.17 -5.15 -2.47
C GLU A 76 -5.14 -5.34 -1.35
N GLN A 77 -5.42 -6.18 -0.34
CA GLN A 77 -4.45 -6.57 0.68
C GLN A 77 -3.29 -7.40 0.08
N GLU A 78 -3.58 -8.34 -0.81
CA GLU A 78 -2.57 -9.15 -1.49
C GLU A 78 -1.62 -8.26 -2.31
N ARG A 79 -2.18 -7.34 -3.10
CA ARG A 79 -1.39 -6.46 -3.96
C ARG A 79 -0.61 -5.42 -3.17
N THR A 80 -1.21 -4.83 -2.13
CA THR A 80 -0.62 -3.68 -1.44
C THR A 80 0.35 -4.11 -0.35
N LEU A 81 -0.05 -5.08 0.49
CA LEU A 81 0.72 -5.47 1.66
C LEU A 81 1.62 -6.66 1.37
N LEU A 82 1.03 -7.77 0.92
CA LEU A 82 1.77 -9.03 0.80
C LEU A 82 2.85 -8.94 -0.28
N THR A 83 2.53 -8.36 -1.44
CA THR A 83 3.50 -8.20 -2.54
C THR A 83 4.67 -7.30 -2.13
N ALA A 84 4.39 -6.16 -1.49
CA ALA A 84 5.42 -5.24 -1.02
C ALA A 84 6.33 -5.86 0.06
N MET A 85 5.75 -6.60 1.01
CA MET A 85 6.53 -7.35 2.00
C MET A 85 7.42 -8.41 1.36
N LEU A 86 6.91 -9.11 0.34
CA LEU A 86 7.66 -10.17 -0.34
C LEU A 86 8.84 -9.58 -1.16
N GLU A 87 8.64 -8.43 -1.80
CA GLU A 87 9.71 -7.69 -2.47
C GLU A 87 10.80 -7.22 -1.50
N GLU A 88 10.42 -6.65 -0.36
CA GLU A 88 11.35 -6.25 0.71
C GLU A 88 12.12 -7.47 1.27
N MET A 89 11.44 -8.59 1.51
CA MET A 89 12.08 -9.84 1.95
C MET A 89 13.09 -10.38 0.92
N LEU A 90 12.78 -10.31 -0.37
CA LEU A 90 13.71 -10.71 -1.43
C LEU A 90 14.92 -9.78 -1.49
N ARG A 91 14.71 -8.46 -1.43
CA ARG A 91 15.81 -7.48 -1.43
C ARG A 91 16.74 -7.65 -0.24
N THR A 92 16.18 -7.84 0.95
CA THR A 92 16.97 -8.08 2.17
C THR A 92 17.76 -9.40 2.08
N ARG A 93 17.14 -10.47 1.57
CA ARG A 93 17.82 -11.77 1.36
C ARG A 93 19.00 -11.66 0.40
N ILE A 94 18.82 -11.00 -0.76
CA ILE A 94 19.90 -10.78 -1.74
C ILE A 94 21.05 -9.96 -1.12
N THR A 95 20.70 -8.92 -0.36
CA THR A 95 21.69 -8.07 0.31
C THR A 95 22.48 -8.86 1.35
N LEU A 96 21.81 -9.67 2.16
CA LEU A 96 22.45 -10.54 3.15
C LEU A 96 23.36 -11.57 2.49
N GLU A 97 22.93 -12.23 1.41
CA GLU A 97 23.77 -13.16 0.66
C GLU A 97 25.04 -12.48 0.12
N ARG A 98 24.91 -11.24 -0.38
CA ARG A 98 26.07 -10.47 -0.87
C ARG A 98 27.04 -10.10 0.26
N VAL A 99 26.52 -9.68 1.41
CA VAL A 99 27.34 -9.37 2.60
C VAL A 99 28.04 -10.62 3.13
N LEU A 100 27.33 -11.75 3.18
CA LEU A 100 27.92 -13.02 3.61
C LEU A 100 29.05 -13.47 2.68
N ARG A 101 28.84 -13.43 1.36
CA ARG A 101 29.91 -13.73 0.39
C ARG A 101 31.10 -12.80 0.53
N MET A 102 30.85 -11.51 0.75
CA MET A 102 31.95 -10.54 0.97
C MET A 102 32.73 -10.88 2.24
N ASN A 103 32.04 -11.24 3.33
CA ASN A 103 32.68 -11.68 4.57
C ASN A 103 33.49 -12.97 4.37
N GLU A 104 32.96 -13.95 3.64
CA GLU A 104 33.69 -15.18 3.30
C GLU A 104 34.98 -14.89 2.55
N ILE A 105 34.91 -14.03 1.52
CA ILE A 105 36.09 -13.62 0.74
C ILE A 105 37.11 -12.88 1.62
N LEU A 106 36.65 -11.96 2.47
CA LEU A 106 37.54 -11.21 3.37
C LEU A 106 38.22 -12.12 4.38
N VAL A 107 37.47 -13.03 5.01
CA VAL A 107 38.03 -14.01 5.97
C VAL A 107 39.00 -14.95 5.27
N SER A 108 38.64 -15.45 4.08
CA SER A 108 39.53 -16.30 3.28
C SER A 108 40.83 -15.58 2.96
N ASN A 109 40.75 -14.35 2.42
CA ASN A 109 41.93 -13.53 2.11
C ASN A 109 42.77 -13.21 3.35
N LEU A 110 42.13 -12.88 4.49
CA LEU A 110 42.84 -12.64 5.74
C LEU A 110 43.58 -13.90 6.21
N ASN A 111 42.95 -15.07 6.14
CA ASN A 111 43.61 -16.33 6.46
C ASN A 111 44.78 -16.62 5.51
N THR A 112 44.63 -16.41 4.20
CA THR A 112 45.74 -16.61 3.25
C THR A 112 46.89 -15.63 3.49
N GLN A 113 46.58 -14.37 3.84
CA GLN A 113 47.59 -13.39 4.24
C GLN A 113 48.28 -13.79 5.54
N LEU A 114 47.53 -14.27 6.54
CA LEU A 114 48.09 -14.77 7.80
C LEU A 114 49.01 -15.97 7.60
N GLU A 115 48.67 -16.89 6.71
CA GLU A 115 49.48 -18.08 6.38
C GLU A 115 50.77 -17.73 5.62
N THR A 116 50.77 -16.63 4.87
CA THR A 116 51.92 -16.20 4.05
C THR A 116 52.80 -15.14 4.73
N LEU A 117 52.30 -14.50 5.78
CA LEU A 117 53.04 -13.51 6.56
C LEU A 117 53.93 -14.21 7.58
N SER A 118 55.25 -14.01 7.45
CA SER A 118 56.19 -14.34 8.53
C SER A 118 55.88 -13.52 9.79
N GLU A 119 56.20 -14.02 10.99
CA GLU A 119 55.99 -13.29 12.27
C GLU A 119 56.54 -11.86 12.23
N ALA A 120 57.68 -11.65 11.54
CA ALA A 120 58.30 -10.35 11.36
C ALA A 120 57.46 -9.38 10.52
N GLN A 121 56.74 -9.87 9.50
CA GLN A 121 55.84 -9.04 8.69
C GLN A 121 54.52 -8.76 9.44
N LEU A 122 54.05 -9.72 10.23
CA LEU A 122 52.87 -9.55 11.07
C LEU A 122 53.08 -8.47 12.14
N GLN A 123 54.25 -8.46 12.79
CA GLN A 123 54.63 -7.40 13.74
C GLN A 123 54.73 -6.03 13.06
N ARG A 124 55.28 -5.95 11.84
CA ARG A 124 55.32 -4.69 11.08
C ARG A 124 53.93 -4.18 10.71
N GLN A 125 53.01 -5.06 10.30
CA GLN A 125 51.63 -4.67 10.04
C GLN A 125 50.90 -4.21 11.31
N GLN A 126 51.12 -4.88 12.45
CA GLN A 126 50.54 -4.44 13.72
C GLN A 126 51.05 -3.05 14.12
N GLN A 127 52.34 -2.78 13.96
CA GLN A 127 52.91 -1.45 14.19
C GLN A 127 52.34 -0.41 13.20
N ALA A 128 52.18 -0.75 11.93
CA ALA A 128 51.57 0.12 10.94
C ALA A 128 50.09 0.43 11.26
N LEU A 129 49.33 -0.56 11.73
CA LEU A 129 47.94 -0.37 12.17
C LEU A 129 47.85 0.50 13.42
N GLN A 130 48.77 0.37 14.38
CA GLN A 130 48.85 1.24 15.55
C GLN A 130 49.12 2.69 15.15
N LEU A 131 50.07 2.91 14.23
CA LEU A 131 50.37 4.24 13.69
C LEU A 131 49.17 4.84 12.93
N LEU A 132 48.42 4.03 12.17
CA LEU A 132 47.20 4.48 11.50
C LEU A 132 46.09 4.84 12.49
N ARG A 133 45.93 4.06 13.56
CA ARG A 133 44.97 4.38 14.63
C ARG A 133 45.31 5.71 15.30
N GLN A 134 46.57 5.92 15.67
CA GLN A 134 47.04 7.18 16.25
C GLN A 134 46.79 8.37 15.31
N ARG A 135 47.11 8.22 14.01
CA ARG A 135 46.84 9.27 13.02
C ARG A 135 45.35 9.56 12.85
N ASN A 136 44.49 8.54 12.89
CA ASN A 136 43.05 8.72 12.82
C ASN A 136 42.51 9.40 14.08
N GLU A 137 42.98 9.02 15.26
CA GLU A 137 42.62 9.69 16.52
C GLU A 137 43.02 11.17 16.49
N GLU A 138 44.23 11.50 16.05
CA GLU A 138 44.66 12.89 15.88
C GLU A 138 43.82 13.65 14.85
N ALA A 139 43.47 13.02 13.73
CA ALA A 139 42.64 13.64 12.69
C ALA A 139 41.23 13.91 13.21
N VAL A 140 40.63 12.95 13.92
CA VAL A 140 39.32 13.10 14.57
C VAL A 140 39.38 14.19 15.62
N GLU A 141 40.42 14.24 16.45
CA GLU A 141 40.60 15.33 17.43
C GLU A 141 40.69 16.70 16.77
N ARG A 142 41.42 16.82 15.66
CA ARG A 142 41.52 18.07 14.89
C ARG A 142 40.16 18.47 14.33
N GLN A 143 39.43 17.53 13.74
CA GLN A 143 38.08 17.78 13.21
C GLN A 143 37.10 18.18 14.32
N VAL A 144 37.17 17.55 15.48
CA VAL A 144 36.35 17.91 16.65
C VAL A 144 36.72 19.31 17.15
N LYS A 145 38.01 19.64 17.26
CA LYS A 145 38.47 20.98 17.66
C LYS A 145 38.03 22.05 16.66
N GLU A 146 38.15 21.79 15.36
CA GLU A 146 37.67 22.67 14.29
C GLU A 146 36.15 22.84 14.33
N ALA A 147 35.40 21.76 14.49
CA ALA A 147 33.95 21.79 14.64
C ALA A 147 33.51 22.60 15.86
N LEU A 148 34.18 22.43 17.01
CA LEU A 148 33.92 23.20 18.23
C LEU A 148 34.25 24.69 18.07
N LEU A 149 35.36 25.03 17.40
CA LEU A 149 35.71 26.42 17.10
C LEU A 149 34.72 27.07 16.13
N THR A 150 34.25 26.32 15.13
CA THR A 150 33.27 26.78 14.15
C THR A 150 31.91 26.98 14.82
N ALA A 151 31.47 26.03 15.65
CA ALA A 151 30.26 26.15 16.47
C ALA A 151 30.33 27.31 17.48
N ARG A 152 31.52 27.59 18.05
CA ARG A 152 31.73 28.74 18.95
C ARG A 152 31.71 30.08 18.21
N LYS A 153 32.17 30.12 16.95
CA LYS A 153 32.04 31.30 16.07
C LYS A 153 30.60 31.52 15.57
N GLN A 154 29.84 30.43 15.38
CA GLN A 154 28.43 30.43 14.95
C GLN A 154 27.43 30.31 16.11
N GLY A 155 27.88 30.52 17.35
CA GLY A 155 27.02 30.45 18.53
C GLY A 155 25.82 31.42 18.46
N PRO A 156 24.69 31.08 19.10
CA PRO A 156 23.44 31.82 18.96
C PRO A 156 23.62 33.21 19.56
N GLY A 157 23.74 34.23 18.70
CA GLY A 157 23.92 35.62 19.13
C GLY A 157 24.63 36.55 18.14
N LYS A 158 25.26 36.04 17.07
CA LYS A 158 25.78 36.89 15.98
C LYS A 158 25.05 36.60 14.68
N HIS A 159 23.93 37.28 14.47
CA HIS A 159 23.40 37.51 13.13
C HIS A 159 24.37 38.45 12.40
N GLU A 160 25.26 37.91 11.56
CA GLU A 160 25.71 38.69 10.41
C GLU A 160 24.53 38.79 9.44
N ALA A 161 24.23 40.03 9.07
CA ALA A 161 23.13 40.40 8.19
C ALA A 161 23.21 39.64 6.85
N PRO A 162 22.06 39.35 6.21
CA PRO A 162 22.04 38.64 4.95
C PRO A 162 22.68 39.53 3.88
N VAL A 163 23.82 39.10 3.34
CA VAL A 163 24.33 39.66 2.09
C VAL A 163 23.40 39.19 0.99
N GLU A 164 22.51 40.08 0.57
CA GLU A 164 21.79 40.00 -0.70
C GLU A 164 22.78 39.76 -1.83
N ARG A 165 22.83 38.55 -2.39
CA ARG A 165 23.33 38.36 -3.75
C ARG A 165 22.16 38.52 -4.71
N LYS A 166 22.05 39.75 -5.23
CA LYS A 166 21.29 40.10 -6.43
C LYS A 166 21.53 39.07 -7.53
N VAL A 167 20.44 38.44 -7.96
CA VAL A 167 20.33 37.78 -9.26
C VAL A 167 20.30 38.90 -10.31
N ASN A 168 21.32 38.98 -11.17
CA ASN A 168 21.27 39.81 -12.37
C ASN A 168 20.87 38.94 -13.57
N PRO A 169 19.76 39.24 -14.26
CA PRO A 169 19.42 38.63 -15.53
C PRO A 169 19.97 39.47 -16.69
N GLY A 170 20.59 38.81 -17.68
CA GLY A 170 20.77 39.32 -19.04
C GLY A 170 22.15 39.88 -19.39
N GLN A 171 22.90 39.12 -20.19
CA GLN A 171 23.65 39.68 -21.32
C GLN A 171 24.00 38.56 -22.33
N SER A 172 23.27 38.57 -23.42
CA SER A 172 23.53 37.90 -24.70
C SER A 172 24.37 38.80 -25.62
N GLY A 173 25.17 38.19 -26.51
CA GLY A 173 25.81 38.82 -27.68
C GLY A 173 27.24 39.28 -27.38
N GLU A 174 28.29 38.61 -27.84
CA GLU A 174 28.84 38.54 -29.21
C GLU A 174 30.13 39.38 -29.34
N GLU A 175 31.05 38.83 -30.14
CA GLU A 175 32.26 39.40 -30.75
C GLU A 175 33.64 39.18 -30.11
N GLY A 176 34.53 38.61 -30.93
CA GLY A 176 35.98 38.56 -30.69
C GLY A 176 36.69 37.41 -31.40
N ALA A 177 36.78 37.46 -32.73
CA ALA A 177 37.55 36.57 -33.59
C ALA A 177 39.07 36.60 -33.29
N THR A 178 39.79 35.48 -33.49
CA THR A 178 40.99 35.38 -34.36
C THR A 178 41.51 33.93 -34.46
N SER A 179 41.46 33.39 -35.69
CA SER A 179 42.58 32.78 -36.44
C SER A 179 43.66 31.96 -35.72
N SER A 180 43.77 30.67 -36.07
CA SER A 180 45.04 30.11 -36.58
C SER A 180 44.75 28.83 -37.36
N GLU A 181 45.06 28.89 -38.66
CA GLU A 181 45.34 27.74 -39.51
C GLU A 181 46.47 26.90 -38.90
N LEU A 182 46.38 25.57 -39.03
CA LEU A 182 47.52 24.65 -39.07
C LEU A 182 47.16 23.48 -40.00
N LYS A 183 47.56 23.63 -41.27
CA LYS A 183 48.09 22.55 -42.13
C LYS A 183 49.25 21.86 -41.38
N ALA A 184 49.63 20.61 -41.57
CA ALA A 184 49.37 19.55 -42.53
C ALA A 184 49.90 18.23 -41.92
N GLY A 185 49.51 17.09 -42.48
CA GLY A 185 50.11 15.78 -42.21
C GLY A 185 49.15 14.65 -42.51
#